data_AF-A0A955Z2D7-F1
#
_entry.id   AF-A0A955Z2D7-F1
#
_cell.length_a   1.000
_cell.length_b   1.000
_cell.length_c   1.000
_cell.angle_alpha   90.00
_cell.angle_beta   90.00
_cell.angle_gamma   90.00
#
_symmetry.space_group_name_H-M   'P 1'
#
loop_
_entity.id
_entity.type
_entity.pdbx_description
1 polymer ?
#
loop_
_entity_poly.entity_id
_entity_poly.type
_entity_poly.pdbx_seq_one_letter_code
_entity_poly.pdbx_strand_id
1 'polypeptide(L)'
;MRPVGVDGDPRDFLAARLAALSASTWEAIAREAFAGALVLETANTRYTFQDATLVLRENAGGDATPIPGTRGLRLIGFLTCLQGLWSFSTAWAPGASAVLVRTDGPSASFFLTSGTLSRMHAAPELPRPRASRPPRLAAPPPPSLTRVIAAPAAPAR
;
A
#
# COMPACT_ATOMS: atom_id res chain seq x y z
N MET A 1 -46.08 13.75 -10.87
CA MET A 1 -44.80 13.04 -11.07
C MET A 1 -43.76 13.74 -10.20
N ARG A 2 -43.55 13.27 -8.96
CA ARG A 2 -42.54 13.85 -8.07
C ARG A 2 -41.20 13.16 -8.34
N PRO A 3 -40.07 13.88 -8.38
CA PRO A 3 -38.77 13.23 -8.50
C PRO A 3 -38.57 12.33 -7.28
N VAL A 4 -38.24 11.07 -7.54
CA VAL A 4 -37.85 10.10 -6.52
C VAL A 4 -36.64 10.68 -5.81
N GLY A 5 -36.82 11.03 -4.53
CA GLY A 5 -35.76 11.52 -3.66
C GLY A 5 -34.69 10.46 -3.55
N VAL A 6 -33.55 10.72 -4.19
CA VAL A 6 -32.31 10.03 -3.87
C VAL A 6 -31.72 10.83 -2.70
N ASP A 7 -32.13 10.51 -1.47
CA ASP A 7 -31.50 10.98 -0.23
C ASP A 7 -30.13 10.31 -0.05
N GLY A 8 -29.31 10.31 -1.10
CA GLY A 8 -27.93 9.85 -1.08
C GLY A 8 -27.00 11.05 -0.98
N ASP A 9 -25.94 10.95 -0.19
CA ASP A 9 -24.89 11.96 -0.19
C ASP A 9 -24.43 12.15 -1.66
N PRO A 10 -24.40 13.37 -2.22
CA PRO A 10 -23.92 13.61 -3.58
C PRO A 10 -22.53 13.00 -3.86
N ARG A 11 -21.75 12.74 -2.80
CA ARG A 11 -20.49 11.98 -2.84
C ARG A 11 -20.68 10.54 -3.33
N ASP A 12 -21.70 9.86 -2.84
CA ASP A 12 -21.96 8.46 -3.16
C ASP A 12 -22.37 8.32 -4.62
N PHE A 13 -23.18 9.26 -5.13
CA PHE A 13 -23.59 9.29 -6.53
C PHE A 13 -22.41 9.55 -7.49
N LEU A 14 -21.55 10.51 -7.17
CA LEU A 14 -20.37 10.81 -7.98
C LEU A 14 -19.35 9.65 -7.94
N ALA A 15 -19.10 9.08 -6.77
CA ALA A 15 -18.24 7.92 -6.62
C ALA A 15 -18.76 6.73 -7.42
N ALA A 16 -20.06 6.43 -7.35
CA ALA A 16 -20.69 5.36 -8.14
C ALA A 16 -20.55 5.60 -9.66
N ARG A 17 -20.76 6.84 -10.13
CA ARG A 17 -20.64 7.18 -11.56
C ARG A 17 -19.21 7.15 -12.07
N LEU A 18 -18.27 7.75 -11.35
CA LEU A 18 -16.85 7.73 -11.74
C LEU A 18 -16.35 6.30 -11.84
N ALA A 19 -16.76 5.48 -10.89
CA ALA A 19 -16.20 4.16 -10.77
C ALA A 19 -16.82 3.14 -11.75
N ALA A 20 -18.09 3.29 -12.15
CA ALA A 20 -18.68 2.51 -13.23
C ALA A 20 -17.98 2.70 -14.60
N LEU A 21 -17.44 3.91 -14.86
CA LEU A 21 -16.81 4.23 -16.14
C LEU A 21 -15.30 3.98 -16.17
N SER A 22 -14.65 3.77 -15.01
CA SER A 22 -13.19 3.82 -14.93
C SER A 22 -12.53 2.89 -13.90
N ALA A 23 -13.28 2.00 -13.24
CA ALA A 23 -12.73 1.12 -12.19
C ALA A 23 -11.50 0.33 -12.62
N SER A 24 -11.51 -0.30 -13.80
CA SER A 24 -10.36 -1.09 -14.28
C SER A 24 -9.11 -0.24 -14.53
N THR A 25 -9.29 0.98 -15.03
CA THR A 25 -8.18 1.92 -15.27
C THR A 25 -7.62 2.43 -13.96
N TRP A 26 -8.48 2.80 -13.02
CA TRP A 26 -8.04 3.26 -11.71
C TRP A 26 -7.47 2.15 -10.86
N GLU A 27 -7.93 0.91 -10.99
CA GLU A 27 -7.31 -0.22 -10.32
C GLU A 27 -5.87 -0.48 -10.78
N ALA A 28 -5.60 -0.28 -12.07
CA ALA A 28 -4.24 -0.39 -12.61
C ALA A 28 -3.35 0.73 -12.04
N ILE A 29 -3.81 1.98 -12.15
CA ILE A 29 -3.10 3.16 -11.60
C ILE A 29 -2.90 3.03 -10.08
N ALA A 30 -3.91 2.56 -9.36
CA ALA A 30 -3.88 2.41 -7.91
C ALA A 30 -2.92 1.31 -7.45
N ARG A 31 -2.82 0.21 -8.19
CA ARG A 31 -1.85 -0.85 -7.89
C ARG A 31 -0.42 -0.33 -7.91
N GLU A 32 -0.11 0.55 -8.85
CA GLU A 32 1.20 1.20 -8.94
C GLU A 32 1.35 2.30 -7.87
N ALA A 33 0.34 3.15 -7.70
CA ALA A 33 0.39 4.30 -6.79
C ALA A 33 0.36 3.94 -5.30
N PHE A 34 -0.18 2.78 -4.94
CA PHE A 34 -0.33 2.29 -3.57
C PHE A 34 0.38 0.95 -3.34
N ALA A 35 1.48 0.71 -4.05
CA ALA A 35 2.37 -0.41 -3.77
C ALA A 35 2.98 -0.27 -2.36
N GLY A 36 3.15 -1.40 -1.68
CA GLY A 36 3.68 -1.46 -0.32
C GLY A 36 2.62 -1.24 0.77
N ALA A 37 3.11 -0.98 1.98
CA ALA A 37 2.28 -0.87 3.17
C ALA A 37 1.84 0.58 3.42
N LEU A 38 0.54 0.79 3.59
CA LEU A 38 -0.07 2.11 3.74
C LEU A 38 -1.05 2.11 4.92
N VAL A 39 -0.97 3.11 5.78
CA VAL A 39 -1.90 3.34 6.87
C VAL A 39 -2.64 4.66 6.63
N LEU A 40 -3.97 4.60 6.69
CA LEU A 40 -4.85 5.77 6.65
C LEU A 40 -5.59 5.89 7.96
N GLU A 41 -5.62 7.08 8.54
CA GLU A 41 -6.39 7.34 9.74
C GLU A 41 -7.51 8.31 9.44
N THR A 42 -8.69 8.00 9.93
CA THR A 42 -9.84 8.91 10.00
C THR A 42 -10.11 9.27 11.45
N ALA A 43 -11.14 10.09 11.71
CA ALA A 43 -11.50 10.49 13.07
C ALA A 43 -11.78 9.31 14.02
N ASN A 44 -12.21 8.16 13.48
CA ASN A 44 -12.66 7.03 14.27
C ASN A 44 -12.15 5.68 13.78
N THR A 45 -11.36 5.64 12.71
CA THR A 45 -10.93 4.37 12.09
C THR A 45 -9.52 4.48 11.55
N ARG A 46 -8.68 3.49 11.84
CA ARG A 46 -7.40 3.25 11.18
C ARG A 46 -7.56 2.12 10.18
N TYR A 47 -7.15 2.36 8.94
CA TYR A 47 -7.13 1.39 7.85
C TYR A 47 -5.68 1.08 7.48
N THR A 48 -5.34 -0.20 7.40
CA THR A 48 -4.02 -0.66 6.94
C THR A 48 -4.18 -1.42 5.65
N PHE A 49 -3.38 -1.05 4.65
CA PHE A 49 -3.37 -1.62 3.32
C PHE A 49 -2.00 -2.21 3.02
N GLN A 50 -2.00 -3.27 2.21
CA GLN A 50 -0.83 -3.86 1.59
C GLN A 50 -1.10 -3.97 0.09
N ASP A 51 -0.28 -3.31 -0.73
CA ASP A 51 -0.41 -3.30 -2.19
C ASP A 51 -1.83 -2.91 -2.62
N ALA A 52 -2.29 -1.76 -2.12
CA ALA A 52 -3.65 -1.24 -2.22
C ALA A 52 -4.76 -2.09 -1.56
N THR A 53 -4.50 -3.31 -1.10
CA THR A 53 -5.53 -4.20 -0.55
C THR A 53 -5.71 -3.95 0.94
N LEU A 54 -6.95 -3.77 1.40
CA LEU A 54 -7.23 -3.58 2.83
C LEU A 54 -6.94 -4.88 3.60
N VAL A 55 -6.03 -4.80 4.56
CA VAL A 55 -5.61 -5.93 5.41
C VAL A 55 -6.21 -5.82 6.80
N LEU A 56 -6.27 -4.60 7.34
CA LEU A 56 -6.74 -4.38 8.71
C LEU A 56 -7.56 -3.09 8.79
N ARG A 57 -8.60 -3.13 9.61
CA ARG A 57 -9.39 -1.97 10.00
C ARG A 57 -9.56 -2.00 11.51
N GLU A 58 -9.22 -0.90 12.19
CA GLU A 58 -9.30 -0.75 13.64
C GLU A 58 -10.13 0.49 13.95
N ASN A 59 -11.12 0.39 14.83
CA ASN A 59 -11.85 1.58 15.29
C ASN A 59 -11.10 2.24 16.45
N ALA A 60 -11.13 3.58 16.51
CA ALA A 60 -10.59 4.33 17.63
C ALA A 60 -11.36 3.97 18.91
N GLY A 61 -10.65 3.49 19.93
CA GLY A 61 -11.23 3.11 21.22
C GLY A 61 -11.20 1.61 21.56
N GLY A 62 -10.72 0.76 20.64
CA GLY A 62 -10.46 -0.67 20.93
C GLY A 62 -11.61 -1.58 20.51
N ASP A 63 -11.43 -2.29 19.40
CA ASP A 63 -10.92 -3.66 19.35
C ASP A 63 -10.47 -3.84 17.90
N ALA A 64 -9.32 -4.45 17.63
CA ALA A 64 -8.89 -4.77 16.27
C ALA A 64 -9.75 -5.92 15.75
N THR A 65 -11.03 -5.63 15.51
CA THR A 65 -11.98 -6.60 15.00
C THR A 65 -11.80 -6.65 13.49
N PRO A 66 -11.35 -7.78 12.91
CA PRO A 66 -11.48 -7.99 11.49
C PRO A 66 -12.98 -7.93 11.17
N ILE A 67 -13.45 -6.81 10.63
CA ILE A 67 -14.86 -6.65 10.33
C ILE A 67 -15.20 -7.62 9.19
N PRO A 68 -16.15 -8.56 9.38
CA PRO A 68 -16.59 -9.43 8.31
C PRO A 68 -17.12 -8.58 7.15
N GLY A 69 -16.61 -8.80 5.94
CA GLY A 69 -16.96 -8.03 4.73
C GLY A 69 -15.90 -7.02 4.25
N THR A 70 -14.76 -6.91 4.94
CA THR A 70 -13.60 -6.10 4.50
C THR A 70 -12.67 -6.83 3.53
N ARG A 71 -12.81 -8.16 3.44
CA ARG A 71 -12.06 -8.99 2.49
C ARG A 71 -12.39 -8.54 1.06
N GLY A 72 -11.36 -8.41 0.22
CA GLY A 72 -11.51 -7.99 -1.18
C GLY A 72 -11.63 -6.47 -1.40
N LEU A 73 -11.59 -5.65 -0.35
CA LEU A 73 -11.56 -4.19 -0.51
C LEU A 73 -10.17 -3.71 -0.96
N ARG A 74 -10.14 -2.86 -1.98
CA ARG A 74 -8.92 -2.26 -2.52
C ARG A 74 -9.05 -0.75 -2.60
N LEU A 75 -8.03 -0.03 -2.17
CA LEU A 75 -7.91 1.41 -2.31
C LEU A 75 -7.65 1.76 -3.79
N ILE A 76 -8.46 2.63 -4.35
CA ILE A 76 -8.30 3.10 -5.74
C ILE A 76 -7.96 4.58 -5.85
N GLY A 77 -8.10 5.34 -4.77
CA GLY A 77 -7.73 6.76 -4.75
C GLY A 77 -8.37 7.52 -3.59
N PHE A 78 -8.32 8.83 -3.71
CA PHE A 78 -8.85 9.79 -2.76
C PHE A 78 -9.80 10.75 -3.47
N LEU A 79 -10.96 10.96 -2.85
CA LEU A 79 -11.94 11.93 -3.27
C LEU A 79 -11.81 13.16 -2.37
N THR A 80 -11.54 14.31 -2.98
CA THR A 80 -11.40 15.61 -2.31
C THR A 80 -12.46 16.58 -2.79
N CYS A 81 -12.90 17.48 -1.93
CA CYS A 81 -13.74 18.61 -2.31
C CYS A 81 -12.94 19.91 -2.10
N LEU A 82 -12.57 20.56 -3.20
CA LEU A 82 -11.88 21.84 -3.19
C LEU A 82 -12.85 22.89 -3.72
N GLN A 83 -13.24 23.84 -2.86
CA GLN A 83 -14.14 24.95 -3.23
C GLN A 83 -15.48 24.49 -3.85
N GLY A 84 -16.02 23.35 -3.39
CA GLY A 84 -17.27 22.79 -3.92
C GLY A 84 -17.09 21.92 -5.17
N LEU A 85 -15.87 21.81 -5.70
CA LEU A 85 -15.54 20.91 -6.81
C LEU A 85 -14.94 19.61 -6.28
N TRP A 86 -15.50 18.49 -6.73
CA TRP A 86 -15.01 17.17 -6.40
C TRP A 86 -13.89 16.76 -7.35
N SER A 87 -12.77 16.30 -6.79
CA SER A 87 -11.62 15.79 -7.54
C SER A 87 -11.22 14.41 -7.03
N PHE A 88 -10.95 13.50 -7.96
CA PHE A 88 -10.49 12.15 -7.70
C PHE A 88 -9.03 11.99 -8.13
N SER A 89 -8.16 11.56 -7.22
CA SER A 89 -6.72 11.50 -7.42
C SER A 89 -6.07 10.40 -6.57
N THR A 90 -4.87 9.97 -6.94
CA THR A 90 -4.03 9.12 -6.08
C THR A 90 -3.24 9.92 -5.03
N ALA A 91 -3.16 11.24 -5.23
CA ALA A 91 -2.57 12.15 -4.26
C ALA A 91 -3.49 12.28 -3.04
N TRP A 92 -2.91 12.14 -1.86
CA TRP A 92 -3.63 12.33 -0.61
C TRP A 92 -3.61 13.80 -0.20
N ALA A 93 -4.72 14.26 0.39
CA ALA A 93 -4.83 15.56 1.04
C ALA A 93 -5.62 15.41 2.36
N PRO A 94 -5.35 16.24 3.37
CA PRO A 94 -6.15 16.26 4.59
C PRO A 94 -7.64 16.45 4.30
N GLY A 95 -8.48 15.65 4.96
CA GLY A 95 -9.93 15.65 4.79
C GLY A 95 -10.44 14.85 3.58
N ALA A 96 -9.56 14.30 2.74
CA ALA A 96 -9.96 13.48 1.61
C ALA A 96 -10.62 12.17 2.07
N SER A 97 -11.67 11.73 1.37
CA SER A 97 -12.26 10.40 1.57
C SER A 97 -11.48 9.38 0.76
N ALA A 98 -11.05 8.29 1.38
CA ALA A 98 -10.47 7.17 0.64
C ALA A 98 -11.59 6.43 -0.10
N VAL A 99 -11.34 6.11 -1.38
CA VAL A 99 -12.27 5.39 -2.23
C VAL A 99 -11.83 3.94 -2.32
N LEU A 100 -12.67 3.05 -1.81
CA LEU A 100 -12.44 1.61 -1.82
C LEU A 100 -13.35 0.95 -2.84
N VAL A 101 -12.84 -0.05 -3.56
CA VAL A 101 -13.62 -0.91 -4.44
C VAL A 101 -13.61 -2.34 -3.91
N ARG A 102 -14.73 -3.02 -4.07
CA ARG A 102 -14.85 -4.47 -3.90
C ARG A 102 -15.23 -5.10 -5.24
N THR A 103 -14.40 -6.03 -5.71
CA THR A 103 -14.55 -6.70 -7.02
C THR A 103 -14.82 -8.20 -6.93
N ASP A 104 -14.86 -8.77 -5.72
CA ASP A 104 -15.05 -10.21 -5.49
C ASP A 104 -16.52 -10.66 -5.54
N GLY A 105 -17.44 -9.75 -5.89
CA GLY A 105 -18.87 -10.02 -6.06
C GLY A 105 -19.35 -9.86 -7.51
N PRO A 106 -20.62 -10.19 -7.79
CA PRO A 106 -21.23 -10.08 -9.13
C PRO A 106 -21.34 -8.62 -9.62
N SER A 107 -21.08 -7.64 -8.77
CA SER A 107 -21.08 -6.22 -9.13
C SER A 107 -20.00 -5.49 -8.33
N ALA A 108 -19.24 -4.64 -9.01
CA ALA A 108 -18.27 -3.76 -8.36
C ALA A 108 -18.99 -2.82 -7.41
N SER A 109 -18.59 -2.81 -6.13
CA SER A 109 -19.16 -1.94 -5.10
C SER A 109 -18.12 -0.92 -4.65
N PHE A 110 -18.52 0.33 -4.48
CA PHE A 110 -17.66 1.42 -4.02
C PHE A 110 -18.02 1.84 -2.61
N PHE A 111 -17.00 2.15 -1.83
CA PHE A 111 -17.13 2.59 -0.45
C PHE A 111 -16.27 3.83 -0.25
N LEU A 112 -16.82 4.82 0.44
CA LEU A 112 -16.09 6.00 0.86
C LEU A 112 -15.81 5.91 2.36
N THR A 113 -14.58 6.21 2.76
CA THR A 113 -14.30 6.46 4.17
C THR A 113 -14.77 7.84 4.57
N SER A 114 -14.89 8.06 5.89
CA SER A 114 -14.85 9.43 6.43
C SER A 114 -13.55 10.13 6.02
N GLY A 115 -13.53 11.47 6.18
CA GLY A 115 -12.36 12.27 5.85
C GLY A 115 -11.11 11.78 6.58
N THR A 116 -10.06 11.52 5.81
CA THR A 116 -8.77 11.07 6.32
C THR A 116 -8.01 12.22 6.95
N LEU A 117 -7.47 11.98 8.15
CA LEU A 117 -6.69 12.93 8.94
C LEU A 117 -5.20 12.78 8.67
N SER A 118 -4.73 11.55 8.47
CA SER A 118 -3.32 11.25 8.22
C SER A 118 -3.16 10.14 7.19
N ARG A 119 -2.01 10.17 6.51
CA ARG A 119 -1.53 9.10 5.62
C ARG A 119 -0.08 8.79 5.97
N MET A 120 0.19 7.54 6.29
CA MET A 120 1.55 7.05 6.57
C MET A 120 1.86 5.90 5.61
N HIS A 121 2.90 6.04 4.81
CA HIS A 121 3.52 4.85 4.22
C HIS A 121 4.30 4.19 5.34
N ALA A 122 3.96 2.95 5.67
CA ALA A 122 4.81 2.19 6.56
C ALA A 122 6.14 2.03 5.81
N ALA A 123 7.23 2.44 6.46
CA ALA A 123 8.56 2.23 5.90
C ALA A 123 8.63 0.76 5.45
N PRO A 124 9.17 0.45 4.24
CA PRO A 124 9.43 -0.93 3.88
C PRO A 124 10.17 -1.52 5.08
N GLU A 125 9.60 -2.55 5.69
CA GLU A 125 10.22 -3.18 6.84
C GLU A 125 11.55 -3.69 6.28
N LEU A 126 12.63 -2.92 6.47
CA LEU A 126 13.97 -3.34 6.12
C LEU A 126 14.07 -4.71 6.77
N PRO A 127 14.34 -5.79 6.01
CA PRO A 127 14.30 -7.13 6.54
C PRO A 127 15.12 -7.08 7.82
N ARG A 128 14.45 -7.22 8.97
CA ARG A 128 15.15 -7.18 10.25
C ARG A 128 16.23 -8.21 10.06
N PRO A 129 17.52 -7.85 10.17
CA PRO A 129 18.55 -8.86 10.08
C PRO A 129 18.14 -9.88 11.13
N ARG A 130 17.68 -11.06 10.66
CA ARG A 130 17.56 -12.22 11.54
C ARG A 130 18.87 -12.18 12.29
N ALA A 131 18.82 -12.19 13.61
CA ALA A 131 20.03 -12.33 14.40
C ALA A 131 20.64 -13.66 13.98
N SER A 132 21.43 -13.61 12.91
CA SER A 132 22.29 -14.66 12.43
C SER A 132 23.20 -14.82 13.61
N ARG A 133 22.92 -15.85 14.41
CA ARG A 133 23.85 -16.37 15.40
C ARG A 133 25.24 -16.19 14.79
N PRO A 134 26.14 -15.42 15.43
CA PRO A 134 27.37 -15.02 14.79
C PRO A 134 28.05 -16.29 14.27
N PRO A 135 28.46 -16.34 13.00
CA PRO A 135 29.26 -17.46 12.52
C PRO A 135 30.47 -17.51 13.46
N ARG A 136 30.69 -18.67 14.10
CA ARG A 136 31.94 -18.91 14.82
C ARG A 136 33.04 -18.72 13.78
N LEU A 137 33.77 -17.62 13.88
CA LEU A 137 34.99 -17.38 13.13
C LEU A 137 35.93 -18.55 13.46
N ALA A 138 36.02 -19.51 12.55
CA ALA A 138 37.19 -20.37 12.50
C ALA A 138 38.38 -19.46 12.24
N ALA A 139 39.42 -19.59 13.06
CA ALA A 139 40.66 -18.85 12.90
C ALA A 139 41.18 -19.02 11.46
N PRO A 140 41.69 -17.96 10.81
CA PRO A 140 42.26 -18.10 9.48
C PRO A 140 43.47 -19.04 9.53
N PRO A 141 43.63 -19.95 8.55
CA PRO A 141 44.85 -20.74 8.45
C PRO A 141 46.06 -19.82 8.23
N PRO A 142 47.23 -20.14 8.80
CA PRO A 142 48.42 -19.30 8.66
C PRO A 142 48.84 -19.18 7.18
N PRO A 143 49.45 -18.05 6.78
CA PRO A 143 49.83 -17.82 5.40
C PRO A 143 50.85 -18.87 4.94
N SER A 144 50.52 -19.56 3.85
CA SER A 144 51.43 -20.50 3.19
C SER A 144 52.50 -19.71 2.43
N LEU A 145 53.75 -19.81 2.90
CA LEU A 145 54.92 -19.24 2.22
C LEU A 145 55.12 -19.97 0.89
N THR A 146 54.82 -19.28 -0.20
CA THR A 146 55.11 -19.75 -1.56
C THR A 146 56.58 -19.47 -1.87
N ARG A 147 57.39 -20.52 -2.00
CA ARG A 147 58.79 -20.43 -2.43
C ARG A 147 58.83 -20.33 -3.96
N VAL A 148 59.28 -19.19 -4.49
CA VAL A 148 59.56 -19.02 -5.92
C VAL A 148 61.00 -19.46 -6.18
N ILE A 149 61.20 -20.41 -7.10
CA ILE A 149 62.52 -20.83 -7.57
C ILE A 149 62.72 -20.23 -8.96
N ALA A 150 63.78 -19.44 -9.14
CA ALA A 150 64.14 -18.86 -10.44
C ALA A 150 64.69 -19.96 -11.37
N ALA A 151 64.23 -19.98 -12.62
CA ALA A 151 64.72 -20.89 -13.65
C ALA A 151 66.13 -20.49 -14.11
N PRO A 152 67.02 -21.44 -14.42
CA PRO A 152 68.35 -21.13 -14.94
C PRO A 152 68.27 -20.59 -16.36
N ALA A 153 69.07 -19.53 -16.63
CA ALA A 153 69.20 -18.92 -17.94
C ALA A 153 69.84 -19.91 -18.93
N ALA A 154 69.24 -20.03 -20.12
CA ALA A 154 69.77 -20.82 -21.21
C ALA A 154 71.04 -20.18 -21.82
N PRO A 155 72.01 -20.97 -22.29
CA PRO A 155 73.25 -20.45 -22.86
C PRO A 155 73.02 -19.81 -24.24
N ALA A 156 73.68 -18.68 -24.46
CA ALA A 156 73.72 -17.97 -25.73
C ALA A 156 74.46 -18.80 -26.80
N ARG A 157 73.96 -18.74 -28.04
CA ARG A 157 74.70 -19.14 -29.25
C ARG A 157 75.19 -17.90 -29.98
#